data_AF-A0A2V6NI62-F1
#
_entry.id   AF-A0A2V6NI62-F1
#
_cell.length_a   1.000
_cell.length_b   1.000
_cell.length_c   1.000
_cell.angle_alpha   90.00
_cell.angle_beta   90.00
_cell.angle_gamma   90.00
#
_symmetry.space_group_name_H-M   'P 1'
#
loop_
_entity.id
_entity.type
_entity.pdbx_description
1 polymer ?
#
loop_
_entity_poly.entity_id
_entity_poly.type
_entity_poly.pdbx_seq_one_letter_code
_entity_poly.pdbx_strand_id
1 'polypeptide(L)'
;MKFLRFSHRVSKHRFGSASLLAGVCCLCRSALAEEPPKILPLTSAPPKALRAEKKTLVALPNYDEVTATRLQIFLDNNDFGPGKIDGEMGEFFRKALLAYKRAHLMPLRGTVDQWLLDQVPEPFTNYTIPPEAENFVGPTASKPSEQAKLKALKYGSLLELVAERFHSAEDYLRKLNLPMNLDALKPGDTVKVPNVVPFKIEDLHEGFVQPNPAFANRIVYVDTKERFLLIYENNQLVAEFPITPGSTKLPAPIGVWKNGKLPGSRSCRSFVTTKEF
;
A
#
# COMPACT_ATOMS: atom_id res chain seq x y z
N MET A 1 -2.28 13.85 1.83
CA MET A 1 -1.85 12.44 1.83
C MET A 1 -2.53 11.73 0.69
N LYS A 2 -1.87 11.76 -0.47
CA LYS A 2 -2.29 11.07 -1.69
C LYS A 2 -1.61 9.69 -1.76
N PHE A 3 -1.51 8.99 -0.62
CA PHE A 3 -0.79 7.73 -0.51
C PHE A 3 -1.68 6.55 -0.89
N LEU A 4 -1.79 6.27 -2.19
CA LEU A 4 -2.20 4.94 -2.65
C LEU A 4 -1.17 4.39 -3.65
N ARG A 5 -0.39 3.43 -3.19
CA ARG A 5 0.50 2.62 -4.02
C ARG A 5 -0.29 1.44 -4.59
N PHE A 6 -0.31 1.28 -5.91
CA PHE A 6 -0.74 0.03 -6.55
C PHE A 6 0.49 -0.86 -6.77
N SER A 7 0.83 -1.68 -5.77
CA SER A 7 1.94 -2.63 -5.85
C SER A 7 1.66 -3.74 -6.86
N HIS A 8 2.57 -3.89 -7.83
CA HIS A 8 2.53 -4.96 -8.85
C HIS A 8 3.31 -6.22 -8.42
N ARG A 9 3.69 -6.33 -7.14
CA ARG A 9 4.61 -7.38 -6.70
C ARG A 9 3.88 -8.73 -6.60
N VAL A 10 4.31 -9.68 -7.43
CA VAL A 10 3.97 -11.10 -7.32
C VAL A 10 4.92 -11.72 -6.30
N SER A 11 4.40 -12.20 -5.18
CA SER A 11 5.19 -12.99 -4.21
C SER A 11 5.63 -14.29 -4.88
N LYS A 12 6.91 -14.40 -5.26
CA LYS A 12 7.50 -15.68 -5.65
C LYS A 12 8.07 -16.33 -4.40
N HIS A 13 7.28 -17.22 -3.78
CA HIS A 13 7.83 -18.16 -2.81
C HIS A 13 8.80 -19.11 -3.52
N ARG A 14 10.09 -19.03 -3.19
CA ARG A 14 11.11 -20.01 -3.58
C ARG A 14 11.09 -21.15 -2.55
N PHE A 15 10.61 -22.32 -2.95
CA PHE A 15 10.93 -23.57 -2.26
C PHE A 15 12.08 -24.30 -2.98
N GLY A 16 12.98 -24.86 -2.17
CA GLY A 16 14.31 -25.31 -2.53
C GLY A 16 14.39 -26.54 -3.42
N SER A 17 15.57 -26.66 -4.02
CA SER A 17 16.07 -27.70 -4.92
C SER A 17 16.07 -29.10 -4.29
N ALA A 18 15.61 -30.10 -5.05
CA ALA A 18 15.92 -31.51 -4.80
C ALA A 18 16.19 -32.26 -6.12
N SER A 19 17.47 -32.61 -6.28
CA SER A 19 18.16 -33.62 -7.08
C SER A 19 17.46 -34.37 -8.24
N LEU A 20 18.15 -34.32 -9.39
CA LEU A 20 17.98 -35.16 -10.58
C LEU A 20 18.15 -36.66 -10.27
N LEU A 21 17.27 -37.49 -10.84
CA LEU A 21 17.54 -38.86 -11.26
C LEU A 21 16.86 -39.07 -12.62
N ALA A 22 17.67 -39.32 -13.65
CA ALA A 22 17.24 -39.51 -15.03
C ALA A 22 16.73 -40.94 -15.24
N GLY A 23 15.47 -41.08 -15.65
CA GLY A 23 14.88 -42.32 -16.13
C GLY A 23 14.10 -42.05 -17.41
N VAL A 24 14.62 -42.54 -18.53
CA VAL A 24 13.98 -42.46 -19.85
C VAL A 24 12.79 -43.41 -19.87
N CYS A 25 11.57 -42.88 -19.94
CA CYS A 25 10.37 -43.66 -20.23
C CYS A 25 9.54 -42.95 -21.30
N CYS A 26 9.53 -43.54 -22.48
CA CYS A 26 8.77 -43.13 -23.65
C CYS A 26 7.30 -43.55 -23.45
N LEU A 27 6.41 -42.61 -23.16
CA LEU A 27 4.95 -42.85 -23.09
C LEU A 27 4.18 -41.69 -23.74
N CYS A 28 3.13 -42.09 -24.45
CA CYS A 28 2.31 -41.34 -25.40
C CYS A 28 1.86 -39.95 -24.92
N ARG A 29 1.95 -38.97 -25.84
CA ARG A 29 1.26 -37.68 -25.73
C ARG A 29 -0.26 -37.89 -25.89
N SER A 30 -0.94 -38.12 -24.78
CA SER A 30 -2.37 -37.84 -24.69
C SER A 30 -2.54 -36.39 -24.24
N ALA A 31 -3.03 -35.54 -25.14
CA ALA A 31 -3.43 -34.18 -24.81
C ALA A 31 -4.64 -34.25 -23.87
N LEU A 32 -4.39 -34.23 -22.56
CA LEU A 32 -5.41 -33.92 -21.58
C LEU A 32 -5.72 -32.43 -21.70
N ALA A 33 -6.87 -32.13 -22.29
CA ALA A 33 -7.46 -30.80 -22.22
C ALA A 33 -7.62 -30.43 -20.74
N GLU A 34 -6.90 -29.40 -20.28
CA GLU A 34 -7.17 -28.80 -18.97
C GLU A 34 -8.61 -28.26 -18.99
N GLU A 35 -9.47 -28.86 -18.16
CA GLU A 35 -10.79 -28.30 -17.92
C GLU A 35 -10.64 -26.89 -17.31
N PRO A 36 -11.38 -25.90 -17.80
CA PRO A 36 -11.34 -24.55 -17.23
C PRO A 36 -11.75 -24.61 -15.74
N PRO A 37 -11.05 -23.89 -14.85
CA PRO A 37 -11.32 -23.96 -13.42
C PRO A 37 -12.78 -23.59 -13.13
N LYS A 38 -13.49 -24.50 -12.47
CA LYS A 38 -14.88 -24.30 -12.00
C LYS A 38 -14.97 -23.03 -11.17
N ILE A 39 -15.72 -22.06 -11.69
CA ILE A 39 -16.07 -20.81 -11.00
C ILE A 39 -17.04 -21.18 -9.86
N LEU A 40 -16.64 -20.96 -8.61
CA LEU A 40 -17.57 -21.04 -7.48
C LEU A 40 -18.60 -19.91 -7.59
N PRO A 41 -19.91 -20.19 -7.44
CA PRO A 41 -20.94 -19.16 -7.50
C PRO A 41 -20.78 -18.12 -6.39
N LEU A 42 -20.97 -16.86 -6.77
CA LEU A 42 -20.90 -15.63 -5.98
C LEU A 42 -22.09 -15.48 -4.99
N THR A 43 -22.43 -16.54 -4.27
CA THR A 43 -23.49 -16.53 -3.25
C THR A 43 -23.02 -16.99 -1.88
N SER A 44 -21.75 -17.39 -1.73
CA SER A 44 -21.20 -17.53 -0.38
C SER A 44 -21.07 -16.13 0.20
N ALA A 45 -21.78 -15.90 1.30
CA ALA A 45 -21.55 -14.75 2.15
C ALA A 45 -20.03 -14.59 2.32
N PRO A 46 -19.50 -13.35 2.26
CA PRO A 46 -18.05 -13.12 2.44
C PRO A 46 -17.58 -13.93 3.64
N PRO A 47 -16.41 -14.60 3.57
CA PRO A 47 -15.89 -15.39 4.68
C PRO A 47 -16.09 -14.53 5.92
N LYS A 48 -16.87 -15.06 6.88
CA LYS A 48 -17.27 -14.36 8.10
C LYS A 48 -15.99 -13.73 8.62
N ALA A 49 -15.81 -12.43 8.40
CA ALA A 49 -14.60 -11.72 8.77
C ALA A 49 -14.39 -12.14 10.21
N LEU A 50 -13.28 -12.86 10.44
CA LEU A 50 -13.02 -13.56 11.70
C LEU A 50 -13.47 -12.63 12.79
N ARG A 51 -14.60 -13.04 13.41
CA ARG A 51 -15.42 -12.27 14.34
C ARG A 51 -14.52 -11.29 15.04
N ALA A 52 -14.66 -9.98 14.78
CA ALA A 52 -13.80 -8.92 15.31
C ALA A 52 -13.39 -9.30 16.74
N GLU A 53 -12.20 -9.89 16.86
CA GLU A 53 -11.71 -10.34 18.14
C GLU A 53 -11.56 -9.06 18.96
N LYS A 54 -12.05 -9.11 20.22
CA LYS A 54 -11.99 -7.99 21.18
C LYS A 54 -10.83 -7.07 20.84
N LYS A 55 -11.13 -5.79 20.54
CA LYS A 55 -10.16 -4.73 20.23
C LYS A 55 -8.90 -4.96 21.05
N THR A 56 -7.92 -5.64 20.46
CA THR A 56 -6.77 -6.10 21.23
C THR A 56 -5.92 -4.87 21.40
N LEU A 57 -6.06 -4.23 22.56
CA LEU A 57 -5.22 -3.11 22.95
C LEU A 57 -3.84 -3.69 23.25
N VAL A 58 -3.09 -3.88 22.18
CA VAL A 58 -1.73 -4.36 22.25
C VAL A 58 -0.85 -3.18 22.64
N ALA A 59 -0.30 -3.22 23.85
CA ALA A 59 0.70 -2.25 24.28
C ALA A 59 1.94 -2.37 23.37
N LEU A 60 2.33 -1.25 22.76
CA LEU A 60 3.60 -1.16 22.04
C LEU A 60 4.71 -0.80 23.03
N PRO A 61 5.91 -1.39 22.90
CA PRO A 61 7.11 -0.86 23.54
C PRO A 61 7.35 0.59 23.12
N ASN A 62 8.00 1.37 23.97
CA ASN A 62 8.42 2.72 23.62
C ASN A 62 9.74 2.67 22.82
N TYR A 63 9.64 2.36 21.52
CA TYR A 63 10.78 2.44 20.61
C TYR A 63 11.22 3.89 20.38
N ASP A 64 12.52 4.09 20.22
CA ASP A 64 13.05 5.37 19.75
C ASP A 64 12.58 5.68 18.32
N GLU A 65 12.72 6.94 17.93
CA GLU A 65 12.29 7.45 16.63
C GLU A 65 12.89 6.68 15.44
N VAL A 66 14.17 6.31 15.50
CA VAL A 66 14.84 5.61 14.40
C VAL A 66 14.29 4.18 14.27
N THR A 67 14.07 3.52 15.39
CA THR A 67 13.46 2.19 15.44
C THR A 67 12.00 2.23 14.95
N ALA A 68 11.24 3.25 15.32
CA ALA A 68 9.88 3.45 14.80
C ALA A 68 9.89 3.68 13.28
N THR A 69 10.80 4.53 12.77
CA THR A 69 10.97 4.76 11.32
C THR A 69 11.35 3.49 10.57
N ARG A 70 12.27 2.66 11.11
CA ARG A 70 12.60 1.35 10.52
C ARG A 70 11.36 0.48 10.36
N LEU A 71 10.50 0.42 11.39
CA LEU A 71 9.28 -0.38 11.34
C LEU A 71 8.23 0.20 10.38
N GLN A 72 8.09 1.53 10.32
CA GLN A 72 7.21 2.18 9.34
C GLN A 72 7.67 1.84 7.91
N ILE A 73 8.97 1.96 7.61
CA ILE A 73 9.54 1.60 6.31
C ILE A 73 9.33 0.12 6.00
N PHE A 74 9.55 -0.75 6.98
CA PHE A 74 9.32 -2.19 6.82
C PHE A 74 7.87 -2.48 6.41
N LEU A 75 6.89 -1.92 7.13
CA LEU A 75 5.48 -2.12 6.86
C LEU A 75 5.08 -1.58 5.48
N ASP A 76 5.54 -0.36 5.14
CA ASP A 76 5.30 0.27 3.84
C ASP A 76 5.84 -0.56 2.67
N ASN A 77 7.07 -1.07 2.81
CA ASN A 77 7.71 -1.93 1.80
C ASN A 77 7.03 -3.31 1.64
N ASN A 78 6.21 -3.71 2.61
CA ASN A 78 5.45 -4.96 2.61
C ASN A 78 3.96 -4.78 2.29
N ASP A 79 3.54 -3.61 1.77
CA ASP A 79 2.16 -3.30 1.40
C ASP A 79 1.18 -3.25 2.61
N PHE A 80 1.70 -2.93 3.81
CA PHE A 80 0.91 -2.61 5.00
C PHE A 80 1.16 -1.15 5.38
N GLY A 81 0.35 -0.24 4.86
CA GLY A 81 0.54 1.21 5.00
C GLY A 81 0.48 1.68 6.46
N PRO A 82 1.60 2.14 7.06
CA PRO A 82 1.62 2.60 8.45
C PRO A 82 1.04 4.01 8.63
N GLY A 83 0.52 4.62 7.57
CA GLY A 83 0.27 6.05 7.48
C GLY A 83 1.46 6.76 6.84
N LYS A 84 1.75 7.98 7.29
CA LYS A 84 2.96 8.71 6.93
C LYS A 84 4.13 8.19 7.75
N ILE A 85 5.33 8.29 7.20
CA ILE A 85 6.57 8.08 7.93
C ILE A 85 6.91 9.37 8.66
N ASP A 86 6.84 9.30 9.98
CA ASP A 86 7.08 10.41 10.90
C ASP A 86 7.91 10.00 12.11
N GLY A 87 8.34 8.73 12.19
CA GLY A 87 9.06 8.19 13.34
C GLY A 87 8.19 8.01 14.58
N GLU A 88 6.87 8.09 14.44
CA GLU A 88 5.92 7.92 15.54
C GLU A 88 5.12 6.61 15.42
N MET A 89 4.90 5.95 16.55
CA MET A 89 4.01 4.79 16.62
C MET A 89 2.55 5.25 16.75
N GLY A 90 2.03 5.91 15.72
CA GLY A 90 0.64 6.40 15.66
C GLY A 90 -0.41 5.30 15.51
N GLU A 91 -1.69 5.67 15.42
CA GLU A 91 -2.82 4.71 15.28
C GLU A 91 -2.67 3.80 14.05
N PHE A 92 -2.39 4.39 12.88
CA PHE A 92 -2.26 3.66 11.62
C PHE A 92 -1.07 2.69 11.65
N PHE A 93 0.05 3.08 12.25
CA PHE A 93 1.18 2.20 12.49
C PHE A 93 0.78 0.97 13.31
N ARG A 94 0.05 1.15 14.43
CA ARG A 94 -0.38 0.01 15.28
C ARG A 94 -1.26 -0.95 14.48
N LYS A 95 -2.20 -0.43 13.71
CA LYS A 95 -3.12 -1.22 12.90
C LYS A 95 -2.38 -2.00 11.81
N ALA A 96 -1.52 -1.32 11.04
CA ALA A 96 -0.68 -1.94 10.03
C ALA A 96 0.22 -3.04 10.60
N LEU A 97 0.83 -2.85 11.77
CA LEU A 97 1.66 -3.88 12.42
C LEU A 97 0.84 -5.12 12.80
N LEU A 98 -0.35 -4.94 13.39
CA LEU A 98 -1.22 -6.06 13.74
C LEU A 98 -1.76 -6.78 12.50
N ALA A 99 -2.07 -6.03 11.44
CA ALA A 99 -2.48 -6.56 10.16
C ALA A 99 -1.38 -7.40 9.50
N TYR A 100 -0.14 -6.88 9.48
CA TYR A 100 1.03 -7.60 8.99
C TYR A 100 1.21 -8.92 9.76
N LYS A 101 1.16 -8.87 11.09
CA LYS A 101 1.30 -10.05 11.93
C LYS A 101 0.20 -11.07 11.70
N ARG A 102 -1.06 -10.62 11.56
CA ARG A 102 -2.20 -11.50 11.23
C ARG A 102 -2.00 -12.17 9.87
N ALA A 103 -1.59 -11.41 8.85
CA ALA A 103 -1.33 -11.91 7.51
C ALA A 103 -0.23 -12.97 7.45
N HIS A 104 0.73 -12.89 8.38
CA HIS A 104 1.88 -13.79 8.49
C HIS A 104 1.78 -14.80 9.64
N LEU A 105 0.59 -14.96 10.23
CA LEU A 105 0.32 -15.89 11.34
C LEU A 105 1.27 -15.72 12.54
N MET A 106 1.71 -14.49 12.80
CA MET A 106 2.57 -14.14 13.91
C MET A 106 1.76 -13.82 15.18
N PRO A 107 2.35 -13.91 16.38
CA PRO A 107 1.70 -13.50 17.62
C PRO A 107 1.25 -12.04 17.59
N LEU A 108 -0.03 -11.78 17.86
CA LEU A 108 -0.63 -10.43 17.89
C LEU A 108 -0.25 -9.66 19.16
N ARG A 109 1.04 -9.36 19.29
CA ARG A 109 1.65 -8.55 20.37
C ARG A 109 2.36 -7.33 19.78
N GLY A 110 2.73 -6.38 20.63
CA GLY A 110 3.23 -5.08 20.19
C GLY A 110 4.74 -5.05 19.99
N THR A 111 5.42 -5.92 20.73
CA THR A 111 6.83 -6.21 20.56
C THR A 111 7.10 -6.76 19.17
N VAL A 112 8.21 -6.38 18.56
CA VAL A 112 8.65 -6.91 17.27
C VAL A 112 9.91 -7.74 17.48
N ASP A 113 10.08 -8.75 16.64
CA ASP A 113 11.32 -9.52 16.62
C ASP A 113 12.39 -8.73 15.86
N GLN A 114 13.66 -8.88 16.27
CA GLN A 114 14.79 -8.13 15.71
C GLN A 114 14.89 -8.28 14.18
N TRP A 115 14.53 -9.45 13.64
CA TRP A 115 14.62 -9.71 12.20
C TRP A 115 13.75 -8.77 11.34
N LEU A 116 12.67 -8.19 11.88
CA LEU A 116 11.85 -7.19 11.18
C LEU A 116 12.66 -5.90 10.96
N LEU A 117 13.42 -5.49 11.98
CA LEU A 117 14.29 -4.31 11.92
C LEU A 117 15.47 -4.56 10.98
N ASP A 118 15.98 -5.79 10.95
CA ASP A 118 17.11 -6.18 10.10
C ASP A 118 16.76 -6.16 8.60
N GLN A 119 15.47 -6.13 8.24
CA GLN A 119 15.04 -5.89 6.85
C GLN A 119 15.27 -4.44 6.39
N VAL A 120 15.50 -3.52 7.32
CA VAL A 120 15.76 -2.10 7.06
C VAL A 120 17.06 -1.69 7.79
N PRO A 121 18.22 -2.18 7.33
CA PRO A 121 19.50 -1.88 7.97
C PRO A 121 19.77 -0.36 7.95
N GLU A 122 19.50 0.27 6.79
CA GLU A 122 19.63 1.71 6.58
C GLU A 122 18.24 2.36 6.46
N PRO A 123 17.71 3.01 7.52
CA PRO A 123 16.39 3.64 7.49
C PRO A 123 16.36 4.93 6.67
N PHE A 124 17.51 5.52 6.34
CA PHE A 124 17.59 6.77 5.63
C PHE A 124 18.48 6.66 4.41
N THR A 125 18.18 7.44 3.39
CA THR A 125 18.98 7.61 2.19
C THR A 125 19.00 9.08 1.78
N ASN A 126 19.92 9.45 0.89
CA ASN A 126 20.00 10.79 0.34
C ASN A 126 19.32 10.83 -1.03
N TYR A 127 18.52 11.87 -1.26
CA TYR A 127 17.84 12.12 -2.52
C TYR A 127 18.19 13.50 -3.05
N THR A 128 18.73 13.54 -4.26
CA THR A 128 18.97 14.80 -4.97
C THR A 128 17.76 15.12 -5.83
N ILE A 129 17.22 16.33 -5.67
CA ILE A 129 16.03 16.78 -6.40
C ILE A 129 16.39 17.00 -7.86
N PRO A 130 15.78 16.26 -8.81
CA PRO A 130 16.08 16.42 -10.23
C PRO A 130 15.42 17.70 -10.79
N PRO A 131 15.98 18.32 -11.85
CA PRO A 131 15.39 19.50 -12.51
C PRO A 131 13.94 19.31 -12.91
N GLU A 132 13.56 18.11 -13.34
CA GLU A 132 12.22 17.78 -13.81
C GLU A 132 11.16 17.84 -12.69
N ALA A 133 11.57 17.84 -11.41
CA ALA A 133 10.66 17.91 -10.28
C ALA A 133 9.80 19.19 -10.30
N GLU A 134 10.31 20.29 -10.83
CA GLU A 134 9.57 21.55 -10.96
C GLU A 134 8.32 21.42 -11.85
N ASN A 135 8.33 20.48 -12.80
CA ASN A 135 7.16 20.24 -13.66
C ASN A 135 5.93 19.80 -12.86
N PHE A 136 6.12 19.20 -11.69
CA PHE A 136 5.06 18.68 -10.83
C PHE A 136 4.65 19.64 -9.70
N VAL A 137 5.31 20.80 -9.59
CA VAL A 137 4.98 21.84 -8.61
C VAL A 137 4.20 22.98 -9.27
N GLY A 138 3.26 23.57 -8.55
CA GLY A 138 2.53 24.74 -9.03
C GLY A 138 1.38 25.18 -8.12
N PRO A 139 0.49 26.05 -8.61
CA PRO A 139 -0.58 26.63 -7.80
C PRO A 139 -1.51 25.57 -7.23
N THR A 140 -1.86 25.74 -5.95
CA THR A 140 -2.80 24.87 -5.23
C THR A 140 -3.98 25.70 -4.70
N ALA A 141 -5.12 25.05 -4.51
CA ALA A 141 -6.29 25.64 -3.87
C ALA A 141 -6.82 24.71 -2.77
N SER A 142 -7.41 25.30 -1.72
CA SER A 142 -7.94 24.53 -0.58
C SER A 142 -9.39 24.09 -0.76
N LYS A 143 -10.19 24.80 -1.58
CA LYS A 143 -11.59 24.48 -1.80
C LYS A 143 -11.80 23.65 -3.07
N PRO A 144 -12.67 22.62 -3.07
CA PRO A 144 -12.95 21.83 -4.27
C PRO A 144 -13.41 22.66 -5.48
N SER A 145 -14.21 23.72 -5.25
CA SER A 145 -14.69 24.61 -6.32
C SER A 145 -13.58 25.46 -6.95
N GLU A 146 -12.51 25.75 -6.21
CA GLU A 146 -11.34 26.47 -6.70
C GLU A 146 -10.35 25.50 -7.35
N GLN A 147 -10.17 24.32 -6.75
CA GLN A 147 -9.37 23.22 -7.32
C GLN A 147 -9.86 22.81 -8.71
N ALA A 148 -11.17 22.76 -8.94
CA ALA A 148 -11.77 22.44 -10.24
C ALA A 148 -11.43 23.46 -11.35
N LYS A 149 -10.97 24.66 -10.99
CA LYS A 149 -10.54 25.70 -11.96
C LYS A 149 -9.06 25.59 -12.32
N LEU A 150 -8.28 24.79 -11.59
CA LEU A 150 -6.85 24.60 -11.87
C LEU A 150 -6.69 23.68 -13.08
N LYS A 151 -5.69 23.98 -13.92
CA LYS A 151 -5.34 23.12 -15.07
C LYS A 151 -4.91 21.72 -14.65
N ALA A 152 -4.25 21.60 -13.50
CA ALA A 152 -3.80 20.34 -12.92
C ALA A 152 -3.67 20.47 -11.39
N LEU A 153 -3.86 19.37 -10.66
CA LEU A 153 -3.68 19.29 -9.20
C LEU A 153 -2.24 18.91 -8.85
N LYS A 154 -1.33 19.86 -9.05
CA LYS A 154 0.10 19.74 -8.74
C LYS A 154 0.38 19.71 -7.24
N TYR A 155 1.63 19.46 -6.87
CA TYR A 155 2.14 19.70 -5.51
C TYR A 155 2.33 21.21 -5.29
N GLY A 156 2.09 21.68 -4.08
CA GLY A 156 2.26 23.08 -3.69
C GLY A 156 3.71 23.48 -3.47
N SER A 157 4.60 22.52 -3.19
CA SER A 157 6.03 22.76 -3.00
C SER A 157 6.87 21.54 -3.38
N LEU A 158 8.19 21.74 -3.54
CA LEU A 158 9.14 20.64 -3.69
C LEU A 158 9.21 19.78 -2.41
N LEU A 159 9.00 20.37 -1.23
CA LEU A 159 8.91 19.62 0.02
C LEU A 159 7.72 18.65 0.01
N GLU A 160 6.53 19.10 -0.40
CA GLU A 160 5.35 18.23 -0.51
C GLU A 160 5.62 17.10 -1.51
N LEU A 161 6.25 17.41 -2.65
CA LEU A 161 6.64 16.41 -3.65
C LEU A 161 7.59 15.35 -3.06
N VAL A 162 8.65 15.78 -2.35
CA VAL A 162 9.60 14.87 -1.71
C VAL A 162 8.93 14.05 -0.61
N ALA A 163 8.10 14.69 0.23
CA ALA A 163 7.34 14.03 1.28
C ALA A 163 6.43 12.93 0.70
N GLU A 164 5.67 13.23 -0.34
CA GLU A 164 4.80 12.26 -1.01
C GLU A 164 5.62 11.20 -1.78
N ARG A 165 6.78 11.54 -2.35
CA ARG A 165 7.68 10.56 -2.99
C ARG A 165 8.19 9.51 -2.00
N PHE A 166 8.52 9.90 -0.77
CA PHE A 166 9.12 9.02 0.24
C PHE A 166 8.18 8.66 1.39
N HIS A 167 6.87 8.81 1.17
CA HIS A 167 5.81 8.47 2.12
C HIS A 167 5.95 9.13 3.49
N SER A 168 6.62 10.28 3.55
CA SER A 168 7.02 10.95 4.78
C SER A 168 6.09 12.10 5.14
N ALA A 169 6.06 12.48 6.42
CA ALA A 169 5.55 13.77 6.83
C ALA A 169 6.54 14.89 6.45
N GLU A 170 6.04 16.05 6.03
CA GLU A 170 6.86 17.23 5.76
C GLU A 170 7.66 17.68 7.00
N ASP A 171 7.00 17.75 8.16
CA ASP A 171 7.65 18.12 9.43
C ASP A 171 8.76 17.16 9.83
N TYR A 172 8.58 15.87 9.52
CA TYR A 172 9.60 14.87 9.78
C TYR A 172 10.82 15.06 8.87
N LEU A 173 10.60 15.36 7.58
CA LEU A 173 11.70 15.72 6.68
C LEU A 173 12.43 16.98 7.17
N ARG A 174 11.71 18.01 7.63
CA ARG A 174 12.34 19.22 8.20
C ARG A 174 13.26 18.87 9.35
N LYS A 175 12.77 18.05 10.28
CA LYS A 175 13.55 17.56 11.43
C LYS A 175 14.80 16.80 10.99
N LEU A 176 14.67 15.88 10.04
CA LEU A 176 15.78 15.04 9.55
C LEU A 176 16.89 15.84 8.86
N ASN A 177 16.56 16.99 8.29
CA ASN A 177 17.46 17.78 7.44
C ASN A 177 17.97 19.07 8.11
N LEU A 178 17.78 19.26 9.41
CA LEU A 178 18.32 20.43 10.10
C LEU A 178 19.85 20.50 9.95
N PRO A 179 20.42 21.69 9.69
CA PRO A 179 19.79 23.02 9.70
C PRO A 179 19.24 23.52 8.35
N MET A 180 19.13 22.67 7.31
CA MET A 180 18.63 23.07 5.99
C MET A 180 17.17 23.54 6.05
N ASN A 181 16.86 24.65 5.39
CA ASN A 181 15.49 25.13 5.24
C ASN A 181 14.79 24.42 4.07
N LEU A 182 13.87 23.51 4.37
CA LEU A 182 13.15 22.76 3.34
C LEU A 182 12.03 23.54 2.63
N ASP A 183 11.64 24.73 3.10
CA ASP A 183 10.70 25.59 2.36
C ASP A 183 11.32 26.24 1.13
N ALA A 184 12.66 26.32 1.10
CA ALA A 184 13.43 26.98 0.07
C ALA A 184 14.18 25.97 -0.84
N LEU A 185 13.67 24.73 -0.92
CA LEU A 185 14.25 23.70 -1.78
C LEU A 185 14.24 24.13 -3.24
N LYS A 186 15.30 23.75 -3.96
CA LYS A 186 15.46 23.90 -5.41
C LYS A 186 16.03 22.61 -6.01
N PRO A 187 15.90 22.40 -7.32
CA PRO A 187 16.60 21.32 -8.00
C PRO A 187 18.11 21.34 -7.72
N GLY A 188 18.70 20.16 -7.58
CA GLY A 188 20.10 19.96 -7.18
C GLY A 188 20.34 19.89 -5.67
N ASP A 189 19.39 20.35 -4.83
CA ASP A 189 19.50 20.14 -3.39
C ASP A 189 19.41 18.65 -3.06
N THR A 190 20.22 18.22 -2.08
CA THR A 190 20.22 16.85 -1.59
C THR A 190 19.64 16.81 -0.18
N VAL A 191 18.60 16.00 -0.01
CA VAL A 191 17.84 15.84 1.24
C VAL A 191 17.91 14.41 1.73
N LYS A 192 18.05 14.24 3.04
CA LYS A 192 17.92 12.97 3.75
C LYS A 192 16.45 12.61 3.87
N VAL A 193 16.08 11.41 3.43
CA VAL A 193 14.70 10.92 3.36
C VAL A 193 14.61 9.48 3.89
N PRO A 194 13.42 9.01 4.29
CA PRO A 194 13.20 7.59 4.57
C PRO A 194 13.56 6.68 3.38
N ASN A 195 14.19 5.55 3.65
CA ASN A 195 14.59 4.58 2.64
C ASN A 195 13.45 3.61 2.27
N VAL A 196 12.37 4.17 1.71
CA VAL A 196 11.25 3.40 1.15
C VAL A 196 11.40 3.21 -0.35
N VAL A 197 10.60 2.31 -0.94
CA VAL A 197 10.43 2.31 -2.40
C VAL A 197 9.69 3.59 -2.80
N PRO A 198 10.34 4.51 -3.55
CA PRO A 198 9.78 5.82 -3.79
C PRO A 198 8.58 5.76 -4.73
N PHE A 199 7.56 6.56 -4.44
CA PHE A 199 6.47 6.84 -5.36
C PHE A 199 6.94 7.79 -6.47
N LYS A 200 6.86 7.33 -7.71
CA LYS A 200 7.28 8.10 -8.89
C LYS A 200 6.05 8.58 -9.65
N ILE A 201 5.72 9.87 -9.48
CA ILE A 201 4.66 10.50 -10.26
C ILE A 201 4.97 10.49 -11.76
N GLU A 202 6.26 10.42 -12.12
CA GLU A 202 6.75 10.33 -13.50
C GLU A 202 6.28 9.06 -14.21
N ASP A 203 6.05 7.98 -13.46
CA ASP A 203 5.64 6.70 -14.02
C ASP A 203 4.12 6.65 -14.25
N LEU A 204 3.38 7.67 -13.80
CA LEU A 204 1.94 7.76 -13.99
C LEU A 204 1.60 8.34 -15.36
N HIS A 205 0.73 7.63 -16.07
CA HIS A 205 0.23 8.01 -17.38
C HIS A 205 -1.29 8.10 -17.34
N GLU A 206 -1.86 9.04 -18.08
CA GLU A 206 -3.31 9.12 -18.24
C GLU A 206 -3.83 7.86 -18.96
N GLY A 207 -4.90 7.27 -18.42
CA GLY A 207 -5.56 6.12 -19.02
C GLY A 207 -5.86 5.02 -18.03
N PHE A 208 -6.54 3.98 -18.53
CA PHE A 208 -6.85 2.80 -17.73
C PHE A 208 -5.67 1.82 -17.79
N VAL A 209 -5.17 1.43 -16.61
CA VAL A 209 -4.22 0.33 -16.49
C VAL A 209 -4.88 -0.94 -17.00
N GLN A 210 -4.16 -1.68 -17.86
CA GLN A 210 -4.68 -2.94 -18.38
C GLN A 210 -4.91 -3.93 -17.24
N PRO A 211 -6.00 -4.71 -17.27
CA PRO A 211 -6.25 -5.70 -16.25
C PRO A 211 -5.08 -6.68 -16.13
N ASN A 212 -4.57 -6.86 -14.91
CA ASN A 212 -3.57 -7.87 -14.63
C ASN A 212 -4.27 -9.16 -14.17
N PRO A 213 -4.20 -10.27 -14.93
CA PRO A 213 -4.82 -11.55 -14.56
C PRO A 213 -4.36 -12.08 -13.20
N ALA A 214 -3.15 -11.72 -12.75
CA ALA A 214 -2.64 -12.11 -11.44
C ALA A 214 -3.52 -11.57 -10.28
N PHE A 215 -4.28 -10.49 -10.51
CA PHE A 215 -5.13 -9.87 -9.49
C PHE A 215 -6.60 -10.27 -9.61
N ALA A 216 -6.93 -11.21 -10.49
CA ALA A 216 -8.33 -11.60 -10.75
C ALA A 216 -9.02 -12.18 -9.51
N ASN A 217 -8.27 -12.81 -8.61
CA ASN A 217 -8.81 -13.43 -7.40
C ASN A 217 -8.76 -12.51 -6.17
N ARG A 218 -8.34 -11.24 -6.34
CA ARG A 218 -8.27 -10.29 -5.23
C ARG A 218 -9.65 -9.75 -4.88
N ILE A 219 -9.94 -9.72 -3.59
CA ILE A 219 -11.12 -9.08 -3.01
C ILE A 219 -10.64 -7.89 -2.19
N VAL A 220 -11.20 -6.72 -2.47
CA VAL A 220 -10.92 -5.50 -1.72
C VAL A 220 -12.04 -5.29 -0.71
N TYR A 221 -11.72 -5.15 0.56
CA TYR A 221 -12.66 -4.72 1.60
C TYR A 221 -12.37 -3.27 1.98
N VAL A 222 -13.39 -2.45 2.08
CA VAL A 222 -13.30 -1.07 2.51
C VAL A 222 -14.03 -0.96 3.85
N ASP A 223 -13.26 -0.81 4.93
CA ASP A 223 -13.77 -0.60 6.28
C ASP A 223 -13.73 0.89 6.60
N THR A 224 -14.90 1.52 6.58
CA THR A 224 -15.04 2.95 6.82
C THR A 224 -14.97 3.31 8.30
N LYS A 225 -15.16 2.35 9.21
CA LYS A 225 -15.07 2.60 10.66
C LYS A 225 -13.63 2.52 11.14
N GLU A 226 -12.93 1.46 10.76
CA GLU A 226 -11.51 1.30 11.06
C GLU A 226 -10.61 2.16 10.16
N ARG A 227 -11.16 2.70 9.07
CA ARG A 227 -10.51 3.58 8.09
C ARG A 227 -9.38 2.89 7.34
N PHE A 228 -9.63 1.66 6.90
CA PHE A 228 -8.70 0.86 6.11
C PHE A 228 -9.34 0.25 4.87
N LEU A 229 -8.52 0.10 3.84
CA LEU A 229 -8.75 -0.75 2.70
C LEU A 229 -7.88 -2.01 2.88
N LEU A 230 -8.50 -3.18 2.82
CA LEU A 230 -7.86 -4.49 2.95
C LEU A 230 -7.93 -5.22 1.63
N ILE A 231 -6.84 -5.85 1.21
CA ILE A 231 -6.80 -6.67 -0.01
C ILE A 231 -6.55 -8.11 0.39
N TYR A 232 -7.47 -9.00 0.03
CA TYR A 232 -7.36 -10.43 0.24
C TYR A 232 -7.14 -11.16 -1.07
N GLU A 233 -6.31 -12.20 -1.04
CA GLU A 233 -6.09 -13.14 -2.13
C GLU A 233 -6.13 -14.54 -1.54
N ASN A 234 -6.98 -15.44 -2.06
CA ASN A 234 -7.15 -16.81 -1.53
C ASN A 234 -7.38 -16.86 0.00
N ASN A 235 -8.21 -15.95 0.53
CA ASN A 235 -8.50 -15.77 1.95
C ASN A 235 -7.33 -15.31 2.84
N GLN A 236 -6.17 -14.99 2.26
CA GLN A 236 -5.05 -14.38 2.97
C GLN A 236 -5.04 -12.86 2.76
N LEU A 237 -4.82 -12.11 3.84
CA LEU A 237 -4.60 -10.66 3.74
C LEU A 237 -3.24 -10.41 3.10
N VAL A 238 -3.21 -9.72 1.96
CA VAL A 238 -1.97 -9.45 1.19
C VAL A 238 -1.57 -7.99 1.20
N ALA A 239 -2.48 -7.08 1.52
CA ALA A 239 -2.17 -5.65 1.69
C ALA A 239 -3.23 -4.94 2.54
N GLU A 240 -2.82 -3.85 3.19
CA GLU A 240 -3.69 -2.97 3.97
C GLU A 240 -3.24 -1.51 3.79
N PHE A 241 -4.16 -0.60 3.53
CA PHE A 241 -3.84 0.83 3.39
C PHE A 241 -4.85 1.71 4.11
N PRO A 242 -4.41 2.76 4.84
CA PRO A 242 -5.31 3.70 5.48
C PRO A 242 -6.10 4.46 4.42
N ILE A 243 -7.36 4.76 4.72
CA ILE A 243 -8.25 5.52 3.85
C ILE A 243 -8.89 6.68 4.60
N THR A 244 -9.25 7.72 3.86
CA THR A 244 -10.14 8.77 4.34
C THR A 244 -11.54 8.50 3.77
N PRO A 245 -12.46 7.91 4.55
CA PRO A 245 -13.82 7.66 4.07
C PRO A 245 -14.57 8.97 3.80
N GLY A 246 -15.63 8.90 2.98
CA GLY A 246 -16.51 10.03 2.72
C GLY A 246 -17.07 10.65 4.00
N SER A 247 -17.34 11.95 3.97
CA SER A 247 -17.86 12.68 5.13
C SER A 247 -19.22 12.11 5.58
N THR A 248 -19.64 12.41 6.80
CA THR A 248 -20.97 12.04 7.31
C THR A 248 -22.12 12.61 6.47
N LYS A 249 -21.89 13.71 5.75
CA LYS A 249 -22.87 14.34 4.84
C LYS A 249 -22.98 13.61 3.50
N LEU A 250 -21.92 12.90 3.09
CA LEU A 250 -21.82 12.14 1.84
C LEU A 250 -21.10 10.81 2.12
N PRO A 251 -21.77 9.88 2.84
CA PRO A 251 -21.15 8.63 3.24
C PRO A 251 -20.87 7.73 2.03
N ALA A 252 -19.82 6.93 2.13
CA ALA A 252 -19.54 5.91 1.12
C ALA A 252 -20.65 4.83 1.17
N PRO A 253 -21.29 4.49 0.04
CA PRO A 253 -22.38 3.52 0.03
C PRO A 253 -21.86 2.13 0.40
N ILE A 254 -22.60 1.41 1.24
CA ILE A 254 -22.31 0.03 1.65
C ILE A 254 -22.79 -0.92 0.56
N GLY A 255 -21.98 -1.91 0.19
CA GLY A 255 -22.36 -2.88 -0.82
C GLY A 255 -21.21 -3.71 -1.37
N VAL A 256 -21.56 -4.66 -2.23
CA VAL A 256 -20.60 -5.42 -3.04
C VAL A 256 -20.61 -4.83 -4.44
N TRP A 257 -19.45 -4.37 -4.86
CA TRP A 257 -19.20 -3.72 -6.13
C TRP A 257 -18.28 -4.61 -6.96
N LYS A 258 -18.46 -4.57 -8.27
CA LYS A 258 -17.54 -5.22 -9.21
C LYS A 258 -16.72 -4.14 -9.89
N ASN A 259 -15.42 -4.34 -10.01
CA ASN A 259 -14.56 -3.47 -10.82
C ASN A 259 -15.02 -3.58 -12.27
N GLY A 260 -15.78 -2.59 -12.73
CA GLY A 260 -16.41 -2.57 -14.04
C GLY A 260 -15.83 -1.47 -14.93
N LYS A 261 -15.80 -1.75 -16.23
CA LYS A 261 -15.66 -0.73 -17.26
C LYS A 261 -17.06 -0.15 -17.54
N LEU A 262 -17.15 1.15 -17.83
CA LEU A 262 -18.29 1.71 -18.55
C LEU A 262 -18.55 0.88 -19.83
N PRO A 263 -19.81 0.72 -20.26
CA PRO A 263 -20.21 -0.34 -21.19
C PRO A 263 -19.38 -0.36 -22.48
N GLY A 264 -18.75 -1.51 -22.79
CA GLY A 264 -18.03 -1.73 -24.06
C GLY A 264 -16.77 -2.61 -24.05
N SER A 265 -16.27 -3.15 -22.93
CA SER A 265 -15.23 -4.20 -23.03
C SER A 265 -15.26 -5.26 -21.93
N ARG A 266 -14.73 -6.43 -22.27
CA ARG A 266 -14.66 -7.64 -21.45
C ARG A 266 -14.15 -7.36 -20.03
N SER A 267 -14.90 -7.87 -19.06
CA SER A 267 -14.80 -7.63 -17.61
C SER A 267 -13.52 -8.21 -16.99
N CYS A 268 -12.81 -7.38 -16.22
CA CYS A 268 -12.00 -7.86 -15.10
C CYS A 268 -12.93 -8.20 -13.93
N ARG A 269 -12.59 -9.20 -13.09
CA ARG A 269 -13.46 -9.70 -12.00
C ARG A 269 -12.82 -9.52 -10.62
N SER A 270 -12.37 -8.31 -10.30
CA SER A 270 -12.05 -7.95 -8.92
C SER A 270 -13.30 -7.39 -8.26
N PHE A 271 -13.61 -7.80 -7.03
CA PHE A 271 -14.76 -7.29 -6.27
C PHE A 271 -14.28 -6.36 -5.17
N VAL A 272 -14.97 -5.23 -5.00
CA VAL A 272 -14.79 -4.28 -3.90
C VAL A 272 -16.01 -4.40 -3.01
N THR A 273 -15.81 -4.70 -1.73
CA THR A 273 -16.89 -4.79 -0.74
C THR A 273 -16.73 -3.65 0.25
N THR A 274 -17.63 -2.66 0.22
CA THR A 274 -17.74 -1.66 1.27
C THR A 274 -18.66 -2.21 2.36
N LYS A 275 -18.19 -2.20 3.61
CA LYS A 275 -18.96 -2.67 4.76
C LYS A 275 -18.88 -1.69 5.92
N GLU A 276 -19.99 -1.56 6.62
CA GLU A 276 -19.99 -1.13 8.01
C GLU A 276 -19.76 -2.34 8.90
N PHE A 277 -18.76 -2.29 9.78
CA PHE A 277 -18.60 -3.21 10.90
C PHE A 277 -18.76 -2.46 12.20
#